data_AF-A0A7S1FQG6-F1
#
_entry.id   AF-A0A7S1FQG6-F1
#
_cell.length_a   1.000
_cell.length_b   1.000
_cell.length_c   1.000
_cell.angle_alpha   90.00
_cell.angle_beta   90.00
_cell.angle_gamma   90.00
#
_symmetry.space_group_name_H-M   'P 1'
#
loop_
_entity.id
_entity.type
_entity.pdbx_description
1 polymer ?
#
loop_
_entity_poly.entity_id
_entity_poly.type
_entity_poly.pdbx_seq_one_letter_code
_entity_poly.pdbx_strand_id
1 'polypeptide(L)'
;MADHQNYGDDVDAKYLLRPNTYSSVGVDDDEVFKVHRSPEYLLKLFHAIGDTISEEDLARVYSKVEEENDGKVTIEAFRIAYYDYKHGFVTDESKCC
;
A
#
# COMPACT_ATOMS: atom_id res chain seq x y z
N MET A 1 -5.87 -40.61 27.17
CA MET A 1 -4.90 -40.15 26.16
C MET A 1 -5.21 -38.68 25.93
N ALA A 2 -4.40 -37.80 26.50
CA ALA A 2 -4.56 -36.37 26.32
C ALA A 2 -4.00 -36.05 24.94
N ASP A 3 -4.86 -35.54 24.07
CA ASP A 3 -4.46 -35.05 22.77
C ASP A 3 -3.60 -33.80 22.99
N HIS A 4 -2.29 -33.98 22.87
CA HIS A 4 -1.29 -32.92 22.98
C HIS A 4 -1.01 -32.37 21.58
N GLN A 5 -2.07 -32.10 20.81
CA GLN A 5 -1.97 -31.26 19.61
C GLN A 5 -2.17 -29.82 20.06
N ASN A 6 -1.08 -29.20 20.53
CA ASN A 6 -0.96 -27.76 20.40
C ASN A 6 -1.12 -27.49 18.89
N TYR A 7 -2.15 -26.73 18.50
CA TYR A 7 -2.37 -26.29 17.13
C TYR A 7 -1.08 -25.60 16.67
N GLY A 8 -0.24 -26.38 16.01
CA GLY A 8 1.09 -26.02 15.55
C GLY A 8 1.00 -25.12 14.33
N ASP A 9 0.39 -23.97 14.54
CA ASP A 9 0.65 -22.77 13.79
C ASP A 9 0.55 -21.66 14.82
N ASP A 10 1.70 -21.28 15.35
CA ASP A 10 1.91 -19.98 15.98
C ASP A 10 1.48 -18.93 14.93
N VAL A 11 0.18 -18.68 14.85
CA VAL A 11 -0.35 -17.49 14.23
C VAL A 11 0.29 -16.36 15.01
N ASP A 12 1.24 -15.68 14.39
CA ASP A 12 1.98 -14.56 14.94
C ASP A 12 0.99 -13.67 15.72
N ALA A 13 0.94 -13.81 17.06
CA ALA A 13 -0.13 -13.22 17.88
C ALA A 13 -0.16 -11.68 17.76
N LYS A 14 0.93 -11.13 17.22
CA LYS A 14 1.09 -9.74 16.82
C LYS A 14 0.07 -9.30 15.75
N TYR A 15 -0.35 -10.16 14.82
CA TYR A 15 -1.34 -9.85 13.79
C TYR A 15 -2.76 -9.76 14.37
N LEU A 16 -3.07 -10.57 15.39
CA LEU A 16 -4.35 -10.56 16.11
C LEU A 16 -4.47 -9.38 17.10
N LEU A 17 -3.35 -8.97 17.71
CA LEU A 17 -3.33 -7.89 18.71
C LEU A 17 -3.27 -6.48 18.11
N ARG A 18 -2.92 -6.37 16.82
CA ARG A 18 -2.85 -5.10 16.09
C ARG A 18 -3.45 -5.28 14.70
N PRO A 19 -4.79 -5.44 14.59
CA PRO A 19 -5.43 -5.35 13.30
C PRO A 19 -5.02 -4.05 12.61
N ASN A 20 -4.75 -4.12 11.31
CA ASN A 20 -4.56 -2.91 10.52
C ASN A 20 -5.83 -2.05 10.66
N THR A 21 -5.70 -0.73 10.54
CA THR A 21 -6.80 0.22 10.83
C THR A 21 -8.06 -0.06 10.01
N TYR A 22 -7.93 -0.81 8.91
CA TYR A 22 -8.99 -1.19 7.98
C TYR A 22 -9.65 -2.55 8.27
N SER A 23 -9.06 -3.41 9.12
CA SER A 23 -9.69 -4.70 9.48
C SER A 23 -11.00 -4.49 10.25
N SER A 24 -11.15 -3.36 10.94
CA SER A 24 -12.40 -2.95 11.60
C SER A 24 -13.55 -2.65 10.62
N VAL A 25 -13.26 -2.48 9.33
CA VAL A 25 -14.23 -2.23 8.25
C VAL A 25 -14.57 -3.52 7.48
N GLY A 26 -14.01 -4.66 7.89
CA GLY A 26 -14.25 -5.96 7.23
C GLY A 26 -13.50 -6.14 5.91
N VAL A 27 -12.47 -5.33 5.68
CA VAL A 27 -11.56 -5.48 4.55
C VAL A 27 -10.49 -6.50 4.94
N ASP A 28 -10.42 -7.63 4.23
CA ASP A 28 -9.31 -8.56 4.38
C ASP A 28 -8.04 -7.93 3.79
N ASP A 29 -7.03 -7.80 4.64
CA ASP A 29 -5.86 -6.95 4.39
C ASP A 29 -4.98 -7.49 3.24
N ASP A 30 -4.88 -8.81 3.12
CA ASP A 30 -4.03 -9.46 2.13
C ASP A 30 -4.65 -9.39 0.72
N GLU A 31 -5.97 -9.58 0.61
CA GLU A 31 -6.65 -9.60 -0.68
C GLU A 31 -6.84 -8.21 -1.29
N VAL A 32 -7.00 -7.18 -0.46
CA VAL A 32 -7.28 -5.83 -0.98
C VAL A 32 -6.00 -5.05 -1.27
N PHE A 33 -5.00 -5.12 -0.38
CA PHE A 33 -3.81 -4.26 -0.47
C PHE A 33 -2.64 -4.86 -1.26
N LYS A 34 -2.57 -6.18 -1.44
CA LYS A 34 -1.46 -6.86 -2.15
C LYS A 34 -1.80 -7.31 -3.57
N VAL A 35 -3.05 -7.17 -3.99
CA VAL A 35 -3.47 -7.50 -5.36
C VAL A 35 -3.08 -6.38 -6.33
N HIS A 36 -2.65 -6.78 -7.52
CA HIS A 36 -2.35 -5.87 -8.61
C HIS A 36 -3.60 -5.07 -9.02
N ARG A 37 -3.46 -3.74 -9.18
CA ARG A 37 -4.55 -2.82 -9.55
C ARG A 37 -4.19 -2.03 -10.79
N SER A 38 -5.21 -1.81 -11.63
CA SER A 38 -5.09 -0.96 -12.81
C SER A 38 -4.95 0.53 -12.42
N PRO A 39 -4.32 1.34 -13.27
CA PRO A 39 -4.16 2.78 -13.02
C PRO A 39 -5.52 3.49 -12.91
N GLU A 40 -6.51 3.08 -13.70
CA GLU A 40 -7.88 3.62 -13.63
C GLU A 40 -8.57 3.35 -12.27
N TYR A 41 -8.30 2.19 -11.67
CA TYR A 41 -8.82 1.85 -10.35
C TYR A 41 -8.19 2.73 -9.28
N LEU A 42 -6.87 2.91 -9.35
CA LEU A 42 -6.13 3.76 -8.42
C LEU A 42 -6.57 5.23 -8.54
N LEU A 43 -6.77 5.75 -9.76
CA LEU A 43 -7.25 7.11 -9.97
C LEU A 43 -8.60 7.34 -9.27
N LYS A 44 -9.56 6.43 -9.51
CA LYS A 44 -10.89 6.48 -8.89
C LYS A 44 -10.81 6.34 -7.38
N LEU A 45 -9.96 5.45 -6.86
CA LEU A 45 -9.76 5.26 -5.43
C LEU A 45 -9.24 6.55 -4.77
N PHE A 46 -8.22 7.17 -5.35
CA PHE A 46 -7.62 8.39 -4.81
C PHE A 46 -8.57 9.59 -4.90
N HIS A 47 -9.37 9.70 -5.97
CA HIS A 47 -10.43 10.71 -6.05
C HIS A 47 -11.56 10.45 -5.04
N ALA A 48 -11.93 9.19 -4.80
CA ALA A 48 -12.97 8.83 -3.85
C ALA A 48 -12.59 9.16 -2.39
N ILE A 49 -11.30 9.10 -2.05
CA ILE A 49 -10.80 9.53 -0.74
C ILE A 49 -10.55 11.05 -0.64
N GLY A 50 -10.85 11.80 -1.69
CA GLY A 50 -10.74 13.26 -1.73
C GLY A 50 -9.38 13.80 -2.16
N ASP A 51 -8.49 12.97 -2.71
CA ASP A 51 -7.23 13.44 -3.30
C ASP A 51 -7.46 13.93 -4.74
N THR A 52 -6.76 14.99 -5.14
CA THR A 52 -6.83 15.60 -6.48
C THR A 52 -5.61 15.23 -7.30
N ILE A 53 -5.30 13.94 -7.37
CA ILE A 53 -4.20 13.44 -8.20
C ILE A 53 -4.55 13.64 -9.69
N SER A 54 -3.62 14.23 -10.45
CA SER A 54 -3.72 14.34 -11.90
C SER A 54 -3.41 13.00 -12.58
N GLU A 55 -3.95 12.75 -13.77
CA GLU A 55 -3.64 11.54 -14.54
C GLU A 55 -2.14 11.44 -14.87
N GLU A 56 -1.48 12.58 -15.11
CA GLU A 56 -0.04 12.65 -15.39
C GLU A 56 0.81 12.24 -14.17
N ASP A 57 0.46 12.75 -12.97
CA ASP A 57 1.13 12.39 -11.72
C ASP A 57 0.92 10.91 -11.39
N LEU A 58 -0.30 10.41 -11.61
CA LEU A 58 -0.63 9.02 -11.40
C LEU A 58 0.19 8.13 -12.33
N ALA A 59 0.25 8.43 -13.63
CA ALA A 59 1.01 7.64 -14.60
C ALA A 59 2.49 7.60 -14.22
N ARG A 60 3.07 8.73 -13.78
CA ARG A 60 4.47 8.81 -13.37
C ARG A 60 4.78 7.93 -12.16
N VAL A 61 3.93 8.00 -11.13
CA VAL A 61 4.10 7.18 -9.91
C VAL A 61 3.82 5.72 -10.23
N TYR A 62 2.83 5.43 -11.07
CA TYR A 62 2.46 4.09 -11.48
C TYR A 62 3.60 3.40 -12.22
N SER A 63 4.20 4.04 -13.23
CA SER A 63 5.35 3.47 -13.97
C SER A 63 6.53 3.19 -13.04
N LYS A 64 6.86 4.11 -12.12
CA LYS A 64 7.93 3.89 -11.14
C LYS A 64 7.67 2.63 -10.30
N VAL A 65 6.46 2.48 -9.78
CA VAL A 65 6.09 1.32 -8.95
C VAL A 65 6.06 0.04 -9.79
N GLU A 66 5.60 0.11 -11.03
CA GLU A 66 5.57 -1.02 -11.97
C GLU A 66 6.99 -1.55 -12.24
N GLU A 67 7.95 -0.66 -12.49
CA GLU A 67 9.36 -1.03 -12.69
C GLU A 67 9.98 -1.64 -11.43
N GLU A 68 9.68 -1.10 -10.24
CA GLU A 68 10.25 -1.59 -8.97
C GLU A 68 9.61 -2.91 -8.48
N ASN A 69 8.38 -3.22 -8.89
CA ASN A 69 7.61 -4.36 -8.38
C ASN A 69 7.32 -5.43 -9.45
N ASP A 70 8.21 -5.59 -10.44
CA ASP A 70 8.11 -6.65 -11.47
C ASP A 70 6.76 -6.63 -12.21
N GLY A 71 6.28 -5.42 -12.56
CA GLY A 71 5.00 -5.24 -13.24
C GLY A 71 3.76 -5.23 -12.33
N LYS A 72 3.93 -5.42 -11.01
CA LYS A 72 2.79 -5.51 -10.07
C LYS A 72 2.64 -4.24 -9.24
N VAL A 73 1.73 -3.37 -9.66
CA VAL A 73 1.31 -2.21 -8.85
C VAL A 73 0.21 -2.60 -7.87
N THR A 74 0.50 -2.55 -6.57
CA THR A 74 -0.47 -2.77 -5.49
C THR A 74 -0.90 -1.45 -4.84
N ILE A 75 -2.00 -1.44 -4.08
CA ILE A 75 -2.47 -0.21 -3.41
C ILE A 75 -1.43 0.28 -2.40
N GLU A 76 -0.80 -0.63 -1.66
CA GLU A 76 0.22 -0.28 -0.66
C GLU A 76 1.48 0.30 -1.32
N ALA A 77 2.02 -0.36 -2.35
CA ALA A 77 3.21 0.11 -3.05
C ALA A 77 2.96 1.47 -3.71
N PHE A 78 1.80 1.64 -4.36
CA PHE A 78 1.40 2.90 -4.97
C PHE A 78 1.23 4.00 -3.93
N ARG A 79 0.57 3.71 -2.79
CA ARG A 79 0.41 4.67 -1.69
C ARG A 79 1.76 5.17 -1.21
N ILE A 80 2.71 4.28 -0.92
CA ILE A 80 4.05 4.64 -0.43
C ILE A 80 4.76 5.53 -1.46
N ALA A 81 4.80 5.12 -2.73
CA ALA A 81 5.45 5.89 -3.79
C ALA A 81 4.76 7.25 -4.04
N TYR A 82 3.44 7.33 -3.88
CA TYR A 82 2.70 8.58 -4.01
C TYR A 82 2.95 9.54 -2.85
N TYR A 83 3.04 9.03 -1.61
CA TYR A 83 3.44 9.83 -0.46
C TYR A 83 4.86 10.34 -0.61
N ASP A 84 5.80 9.50 -1.06
CA ASP A 84 7.17 9.87 -1.39
C ASP A 84 7.20 10.93 -2.51
N TYR A 85 6.38 10.79 -3.56
CA TYR A 85 6.27 11.80 -4.61
C TYR A 85 5.78 13.17 -4.07
N LYS A 86 4.77 13.18 -3.20
CA LYS A 86 4.25 14.42 -2.61
C LYS A 86 5.17 15.05 -1.57
N HIS A 87 5.92 14.25 -0.81
CA HIS A 87 6.75 14.73 0.31
C HIS A 87 8.25 14.80 -0.01
N GLY A 88 8.71 14.11 -1.06
CA GLY A 88 10.07 14.15 -1.59
C GLY A 88 10.44 15.47 -2.25
N PHE A 89 9.50 16.40 -2.39
CA PHE A 89 9.78 17.81 -2.65
C PHE A 89 10.34 18.57 -1.44
N VAL A 90 10.42 17.95 -0.25
CA VAL A 90 11.07 18.51 0.96
C VAL A 90 12.44 17.86 1.18
N THR A 91 13.34 17.93 0.20
CA THR A 91 14.79 18.11 0.41
C THR A 91 15.45 18.59 -0.89
N ASP A 92 15.10 19.81 -1.35
CA ASP A 92 16.06 20.63 -2.10
C ASP A 92 16.24 21.95 -1.38
N GLU A 93 16.81 21.88 -0.17
CA GLU A 93 17.51 23.01 0.44
C GLU A 93 18.57 22.43 1.38
N SER A 94 19.77 22.24 0.84
CA SER A 94 21.07 22.55 1.49
C SER A 94 22.19 21.74 0.85
N LYS A 95 22.66 22.19 -0.32
CA LYS A 95 24.09 22.46 -0.60
C LYS A 95 24.24 23.08 -1.98
N CYS A 96 23.70 24.29 -2.13
CA CYS A 96 24.45 25.32 -2.83
C CYS A 96 25.47 25.90 -1.83
N CYS A 97 26.66 26.21 -2.34
CA CYS A 97 27.89 26.67 -1.68
C CYS A 97 28.82 25.56 -1.15
#